data_AF-U6D804-F1
#
_entry.id   AF-U6D804-F1
#
_cell.length_a   1.000
_cell.length_b   1.000
_cell.length_c   1.000
_cell.angle_alpha   90.00
_cell.angle_beta   90.00
_cell.angle_gamma   90.00
#
_symmetry.space_group_name_H-M   'P 1'
#
loop_
_entity.id
_entity.type
_entity.pdbx_description
1 polymer ?
#
loop_
_entity_poly.entity_id
_entity_poly.type
_entity_poly.pdbx_seq_one_letter_code
_entity_poly.pdbx_strand_id
1 'polypeptide(L)'
;PRGPRHLIAGGTVSALCQAYLGHGYGFDQALALLVGLLAAAETQCWKEAEPDLLAVLRGLSEDFQKAEDASKFELCQLLPLFLPPTTVPSECLRDLQAGLARILGSKLSSWQRNPALKLAARLAHACGSDWIPVGNSGSKFLALLVNLACVEVRLALEETGTEVKEDVVTACYALMELGIQECTRCEQSLLKEPQKVQLVSIMKEAIGAVIHYLLQVGPEKQKEPFVFASVRILGAWLAEETSSLRKEVCQLLPFLVRYAKTLYEEAEEANDLSQQVATLAISPTAPGPTWPGDALRLLLPGWCHLTVEDGPREILIKEGAPSLLCKYFLQQWELTSPGHDTSVLPDSVEIGLQTCCHIFLNLVVTAPGLIKRDACFTSLMNTLMTSLPSLVQQPGRLLLAANVATLGLLMARLLSTSPALQGTPASRGFFAAAILFLSQSHVARATPGSDQAVLVLSPDYEGIWADLQELWFLGMQAFTGCVPLLPWLAPAALRSRWPQELLQLLASVSPNSVKPEMVAAYQGVLVELARANRLCREAMRLQAGEETASHHRMAALEQCLSEP
;
A
#
# COMPACT_ATOMS: atom_id res chain seq x y z
N PRO A 1 -23.20 -10.88 -25.58
CA PRO A 1 -23.62 -10.89 -27.00
C PRO A 1 -22.55 -11.46 -27.94
N ARG A 2 -22.91 -12.35 -28.88
CA ARG A 2 -21.95 -12.99 -29.81
C ARG A 2 -21.55 -12.11 -31.01
N GLY A 3 -22.40 -11.15 -31.38
CA GLY A 3 -22.23 -10.27 -32.55
C GLY A 3 -20.90 -9.49 -32.58
N PRO A 4 -20.57 -8.67 -31.56
CA PRO A 4 -19.31 -7.92 -31.52
C PRO A 4 -18.08 -8.83 -31.64
N ARG A 5 -18.09 -9.99 -30.97
CA ARG A 5 -16.98 -10.96 -31.03
C ARG A 5 -16.74 -11.49 -32.44
N HIS A 6 -17.79 -11.77 -33.20
CA HIS A 6 -17.67 -12.23 -34.59
C HIS A 6 -17.18 -11.11 -35.52
N LEU A 7 -17.65 -9.87 -35.33
CA LEU A 7 -17.16 -8.72 -36.10
C LEU A 7 -15.67 -8.49 -35.87
N ILE A 8 -15.22 -8.52 -34.62
CA ILE A 8 -13.81 -8.32 -34.25
C ILE A 8 -12.94 -9.43 -34.85
N ALA A 9 -13.31 -10.70 -34.69
CA ALA A 9 -12.58 -11.83 -35.27
C ALA A 9 -12.53 -11.81 -36.81
N GLY A 10 -13.49 -11.14 -37.46
CA GLY A 10 -13.54 -10.97 -38.92
C GLY A 10 -12.71 -9.79 -39.45
N GLY A 11 -11.89 -9.13 -38.62
CA GLY A 11 -11.08 -7.97 -39.03
C GLY A 11 -11.88 -6.68 -39.25
N THR A 12 -13.11 -6.62 -38.72
CA THR A 12 -14.00 -5.46 -38.92
C THR A 12 -13.43 -4.19 -38.30
N VAL A 13 -12.71 -4.28 -37.18
CA VAL A 13 -12.13 -3.12 -36.49
C VAL A 13 -11.14 -2.40 -37.40
N SER A 14 -10.16 -3.11 -37.95
CA SER A 14 -9.18 -2.55 -38.90
C SER A 14 -9.84 -1.95 -40.14
N ALA A 15 -10.84 -2.62 -40.71
CA ALA A 15 -11.56 -2.11 -41.88
C ALA A 15 -12.29 -0.78 -41.58
N LEU A 16 -12.92 -0.68 -40.41
CA LEU A 16 -13.58 0.55 -39.98
C LEU A 16 -12.57 1.67 -39.68
N CYS A 17 -11.42 1.35 -39.08
CA CYS A 17 -10.34 2.32 -38.86
C CYS A 17 -9.83 2.90 -40.18
N GLN A 18 -9.59 2.05 -41.18
CA GLN A 18 -9.18 2.49 -42.52
C GLN A 18 -10.26 3.31 -43.22
N ALA A 19 -11.54 2.93 -43.10
CA ALA A 19 -12.65 3.70 -43.65
C ALA A 19 -12.77 5.09 -43.02
N TYR A 20 -12.56 5.18 -41.70
CA TYR A 20 -12.53 6.46 -40.98
C TYR A 20 -11.37 7.35 -41.44
N LEU A 21 -10.14 6.82 -41.39
CA LEU A 21 -8.91 7.55 -41.75
C LEU A 21 -8.85 7.95 -43.23
N GLY A 22 -9.52 7.19 -44.10
CA GLY A 22 -9.62 7.50 -45.52
C GLY A 22 -10.56 8.65 -45.85
N HIS A 23 -11.35 9.15 -44.89
CA HIS A 23 -12.36 10.21 -45.06
C HIS A 23 -13.30 9.99 -46.27
N GLY A 24 -13.63 8.73 -46.55
CA GLY A 24 -14.52 8.33 -47.65
C GLY A 24 -16.00 8.50 -47.32
N TYR A 25 -16.89 8.17 -48.26
CA TYR A 25 -18.32 8.14 -47.99
C TYR A 25 -18.63 7.14 -46.86
N GLY A 26 -19.26 7.62 -45.78
CA GLY A 26 -19.64 6.78 -44.64
C GLY A 26 -18.65 6.81 -43.46
N PHE A 27 -17.63 7.66 -43.48
CA PHE A 27 -16.58 7.67 -42.44
C PHE A 27 -17.13 7.97 -41.03
N ASP A 28 -18.14 8.85 -40.90
CA ASP A 28 -18.81 9.13 -39.62
C ASP A 28 -19.55 7.89 -39.07
N GLN A 29 -20.20 7.11 -39.96
CA GLN A 29 -20.85 5.86 -39.58
C GLN A 29 -19.80 4.80 -39.18
N ALA A 30 -18.65 4.79 -39.86
CA ALA A 30 -17.55 3.90 -39.48
C ALA A 30 -17.03 4.22 -38.08
N LEU A 31 -16.86 5.50 -37.75
CA LEU A 31 -16.49 5.95 -36.40
C LEU A 31 -17.54 5.57 -35.36
N ALA A 32 -18.82 5.77 -35.64
CA ALA A 32 -19.91 5.40 -34.73
C ALA A 32 -19.95 3.88 -34.46
N LEU A 33 -19.67 3.05 -35.47
CA LEU A 33 -19.55 1.59 -35.30
C LEU A 33 -18.31 1.20 -34.49
N LEU A 34 -17.18 1.87 -34.71
CA LEU A 34 -15.96 1.67 -33.89
C LEU A 34 -16.24 1.96 -32.42
N VAL A 35 -16.90 3.08 -32.12
CA VAL A 35 -17.33 3.46 -30.77
C VAL A 35 -18.17 2.35 -30.14
N GLY A 36 -19.15 1.81 -30.88
CA GLY A 36 -19.99 0.71 -30.40
C GLY A 36 -19.20 -0.58 -30.13
N LEU A 37 -18.20 -0.90 -30.96
CA LEU A 37 -17.34 -2.07 -30.77
C LEU A 37 -16.40 -1.91 -29.58
N LEU A 38 -15.77 -0.73 -29.42
CA LEU A 38 -14.89 -0.42 -28.29
C LEU A 38 -15.68 -0.45 -26.97
N ALA A 39 -16.87 0.15 -26.92
CA ALA A 39 -17.72 0.11 -25.73
C ALA A 39 -18.18 -1.32 -25.37
N ALA A 40 -18.32 -2.22 -26.34
CA ALA A 40 -18.78 -3.59 -26.11
C ALA A 40 -17.65 -4.59 -25.83
N ALA A 41 -16.44 -4.36 -26.33
CA ALA A 41 -15.36 -5.34 -26.35
C ALA A 41 -13.95 -4.71 -26.46
N GLU A 42 -13.69 -3.63 -25.72
CA GLU A 42 -12.43 -2.86 -25.68
C GLU A 42 -11.16 -3.74 -25.76
N THR A 43 -10.97 -4.66 -24.81
CA THR A 43 -9.76 -5.50 -24.73
C THR A 43 -9.53 -6.33 -25.99
N GLN A 44 -10.60 -6.84 -26.59
CA GLN A 44 -10.50 -7.66 -27.80
C GLN A 44 -10.23 -6.79 -29.04
N CYS A 45 -10.83 -5.60 -29.12
CA CYS A 45 -10.56 -4.64 -30.19
C CYS A 45 -9.08 -4.22 -30.19
N TRP A 46 -8.54 -3.84 -29.02
CA TRP A 46 -7.13 -3.45 -28.90
C TRP A 46 -6.19 -4.61 -29.21
N LYS A 47 -6.49 -5.83 -28.78
CA LYS A 47 -5.65 -7.00 -29.07
C LYS A 47 -5.52 -7.30 -30.57
N GLU A 48 -6.60 -7.15 -31.32
CA GLU A 48 -6.65 -7.54 -32.75
C GLU A 48 -6.25 -6.40 -33.70
N ALA A 49 -6.41 -5.13 -33.30
CA ALA A 49 -6.28 -3.98 -34.19
C ALA A 49 -5.53 -2.78 -33.57
N GLU A 50 -4.62 -3.01 -32.61
CA GLU A 50 -3.81 -1.97 -31.96
C GLU A 50 -3.21 -0.91 -32.91
N PRO A 51 -2.48 -1.27 -34.00
CA PRO A 51 -1.85 -0.26 -34.85
C PRO A 51 -2.87 0.65 -35.56
N ASP A 52 -4.00 0.09 -35.99
CA ASP A 52 -5.05 0.85 -36.68
C ASP A 52 -5.79 1.77 -35.70
N LEU A 53 -6.06 1.29 -34.48
CA LEU A 53 -6.69 2.09 -33.41
C LEU A 53 -5.76 3.23 -32.94
N LEU A 54 -4.45 2.99 -32.84
CA LEU A 54 -3.49 4.05 -32.54
C LEU A 54 -3.44 5.11 -33.65
N ALA A 55 -3.59 4.72 -34.92
CA ALA A 55 -3.67 5.67 -36.03
C ALA A 55 -4.95 6.53 -35.95
N VAL A 56 -6.09 5.94 -35.59
CA VAL A 56 -7.34 6.68 -35.32
C VAL A 56 -7.18 7.64 -34.14
N LEU A 57 -6.57 7.19 -33.03
CA LEU A 57 -6.30 8.03 -31.88
C LEU A 57 -5.43 9.24 -32.25
N ARG A 58 -4.39 9.05 -33.07
CA ARG A 58 -3.56 10.16 -33.56
C ARG A 58 -4.40 11.19 -34.31
N GLY A 59 -5.22 10.75 -35.28
CA GLY A 59 -6.11 11.65 -36.02
C GLY A 59 -7.07 12.41 -35.12
N LEU A 60 -7.75 11.71 -34.20
CA LEU A 60 -8.67 12.33 -33.24
C LEU A 60 -7.98 13.31 -32.29
N SER A 61 -6.74 13.02 -31.87
CA SER A 61 -5.96 13.91 -30.99
C SER A 61 -5.58 15.20 -31.72
N GLU A 62 -5.15 15.09 -32.98
CA GLU A 62 -4.85 16.24 -33.83
C GLU A 62 -6.10 17.11 -34.09
N ASP A 63 -7.23 16.47 -34.39
CA ASP A 63 -8.50 17.18 -34.59
C ASP A 63 -8.92 17.91 -33.32
N PHE A 64 -8.76 17.27 -32.16
CA PHE A 64 -9.08 17.87 -30.86
C PHE A 64 -8.20 19.08 -30.53
N GLN A 65 -6.90 19.01 -30.86
CA GLN A 65 -5.98 20.13 -30.70
C GLN A 65 -6.36 21.31 -31.60
N LYS A 66 -6.82 21.04 -32.84
CA LYS A 66 -7.17 22.07 -33.83
C LYS A 66 -8.58 22.63 -33.64
N ALA A 67 -9.54 21.87 -33.10
CA ALA A 67 -10.96 22.23 -33.03
C ALA A 67 -11.22 23.50 -32.19
N GLU A 68 -11.76 24.56 -32.81
CA GLU A 68 -12.08 25.82 -32.12
C GLU A 68 -13.57 25.95 -31.76
N ASP A 69 -14.44 25.20 -32.43
CA ASP A 69 -15.90 25.25 -32.32
C ASP A 69 -16.47 24.28 -31.26
N ALA A 70 -17.74 23.90 -31.40
CA ALA A 70 -18.41 22.98 -30.49
C ALA A 70 -17.92 21.53 -30.61
N SER A 71 -17.32 21.13 -31.74
CA SER A 71 -16.87 19.76 -32.01
C SER A 71 -15.82 19.27 -30.99
N LYS A 72 -15.02 20.19 -30.43
CA LYS A 72 -14.04 19.85 -29.36
C LYS A 72 -14.69 19.22 -28.14
N PHE A 73 -15.95 19.56 -27.82
CA PHE A 73 -16.66 18.97 -26.69
C PHE A 73 -17.21 17.58 -27.01
N GLU A 74 -17.56 17.32 -28.27
CA GLU A 74 -17.93 15.99 -28.76
C GLU A 74 -16.70 15.07 -28.77
N LEU A 75 -15.55 15.59 -29.22
CA LEU A 75 -14.26 14.90 -29.14
C LEU A 75 -13.87 14.56 -27.70
N CYS A 76 -14.14 15.42 -26.71
CA CYS A 76 -13.95 15.06 -25.29
C CYS A 76 -14.78 13.85 -24.84
N GLN A 77 -15.96 13.61 -25.43
CA GLN A 77 -16.78 12.44 -25.11
C GLN A 77 -16.27 11.18 -25.83
N LEU A 78 -15.70 11.36 -27.02
CA LEU A 78 -15.24 10.28 -27.90
C LEU A 78 -13.86 9.73 -27.49
N LEU A 79 -12.88 10.60 -27.30
CA LEU A 79 -11.48 10.28 -27.05
C LEU A 79 -11.22 9.28 -25.91
N PRO A 80 -11.96 9.30 -24.77
CA PRO A 80 -11.81 8.32 -23.71
C PRO A 80 -11.90 6.84 -24.15
N LEU A 81 -12.67 6.56 -25.21
CA LEU A 81 -12.88 5.20 -25.74
C LEU A 81 -11.71 4.72 -26.61
N PHE A 82 -10.89 5.64 -27.09
CA PHE A 82 -9.75 5.37 -27.98
C PHE A 82 -8.41 5.44 -27.24
N LEU A 83 -8.40 5.59 -25.91
CA LEU A 83 -7.16 5.48 -25.14
C LEU A 83 -6.77 3.99 -25.01
N PRO A 84 -5.52 3.62 -25.37
CA PRO A 84 -5.06 2.25 -25.28
C PRO A 84 -5.01 1.76 -23.82
N PRO A 85 -5.14 0.44 -23.59
CA PRO A 85 -4.86 -0.17 -22.28
C PRO A 85 -3.36 -0.18 -21.95
N THR A 86 -2.51 0.06 -22.96
CA THR A 86 -1.04 0.16 -22.86
C THR A 86 -0.62 1.64 -22.78
N THR A 87 0.55 1.99 -23.30
CA THR A 87 1.09 3.35 -23.25
C THR A 87 0.47 4.23 -24.34
N VAL A 88 0.01 5.41 -23.95
CA VAL A 88 -0.44 6.43 -24.91
C VAL A 88 0.76 7.06 -25.62
N PRO A 89 0.79 7.16 -26.95
CA PRO A 89 1.90 7.81 -27.68
C PRO A 89 2.11 9.27 -27.25
N SER A 90 3.37 9.68 -27.12
CA SER A 90 3.74 11.03 -26.64
C SER A 90 3.24 12.18 -27.53
N GLU A 91 3.10 11.94 -28.84
CA GLU A 91 2.48 12.88 -29.78
C GLU A 91 1.01 13.12 -29.42
N CYS A 92 0.24 12.04 -29.23
CA CYS A 92 -1.17 12.12 -28.84
C CYS A 92 -1.33 12.81 -27.48
N LEU A 93 -0.49 12.47 -26.49
CA LEU A 93 -0.52 13.13 -25.18
C LEU A 93 -0.36 14.65 -25.27
N ARG A 94 0.54 15.12 -26.12
CA ARG A 94 0.79 16.55 -26.33
C ARG A 94 -0.44 17.26 -26.90
N ASP A 95 -1.08 16.66 -27.90
CA ASP A 95 -2.25 17.22 -28.57
C ASP A 95 -3.49 17.22 -27.66
N LEU A 96 -3.70 16.11 -26.95
CA LEU A 96 -4.74 15.98 -25.93
C LEU A 96 -4.56 16.99 -24.80
N GLN A 97 -3.34 17.16 -24.31
CA GLN A 97 -3.04 18.13 -23.26
C GLN A 97 -3.30 19.56 -23.72
N ALA A 98 -2.89 19.92 -24.94
CA ALA A 98 -3.12 21.25 -25.49
C ALA A 98 -4.62 21.57 -25.62
N GLY A 99 -5.40 20.61 -26.15
CA GLY A 99 -6.85 20.73 -26.26
C GLY A 99 -7.54 20.89 -24.90
N LEU A 100 -7.16 20.05 -23.92
CA LEU A 100 -7.69 20.11 -22.55
C LEU A 100 -7.34 21.43 -21.84
N ALA A 101 -6.09 21.89 -21.94
CA ALA A 101 -5.65 23.14 -21.33
C ALA A 101 -6.44 24.35 -21.85
N ARG A 102 -6.71 24.38 -23.16
CA ARG A 102 -7.54 25.42 -23.78
C ARG A 102 -9.00 25.38 -23.31
N ILE A 103 -9.58 24.18 -23.23
CA ILE A 103 -10.97 24.01 -22.77
C ILE A 103 -11.08 24.40 -21.29
N LEU A 104 -10.32 23.74 -20.42
CA LEU A 104 -10.43 23.90 -18.96
C LEU A 104 -9.94 25.25 -18.45
N GLY A 105 -9.10 25.96 -19.22
CA GLY A 105 -8.69 27.34 -18.93
C GLY A 105 -9.77 28.40 -19.24
N SER A 106 -10.88 28.01 -19.88
CA SER A 106 -11.97 28.92 -20.28
C SER A 106 -13.11 28.92 -19.26
N LYS A 107 -14.00 29.92 -19.34
CA LYS A 107 -15.28 29.88 -18.61
C LYS A 107 -16.21 28.89 -19.31
N LEU A 108 -16.61 27.82 -18.62
CA LEU A 108 -17.37 26.72 -19.20
C LEU A 108 -18.71 26.52 -18.50
N SER A 109 -19.71 26.05 -19.26
CA SER A 109 -20.91 25.42 -18.71
C SER A 109 -20.63 23.97 -18.26
N SER A 110 -21.53 23.38 -17.47
CA SER A 110 -21.39 21.97 -17.03
C SER A 110 -21.36 20.99 -18.20
N TRP A 111 -22.13 21.22 -19.26
CA TRP A 111 -22.12 20.43 -20.49
C TRP A 111 -20.74 20.39 -21.17
N GLN A 112 -19.98 21.48 -21.08
CA GLN A 112 -18.67 21.62 -21.69
C GLN A 112 -17.54 21.11 -20.79
N ARG A 113 -17.62 21.42 -19.50
CA ARG A 113 -16.60 21.06 -18.51
C ARG A 113 -16.58 19.56 -18.22
N ASN A 114 -17.74 18.92 -18.08
CA ASN A 114 -17.83 17.55 -17.58
C ASN A 114 -17.19 16.52 -18.53
N PRO A 115 -17.38 16.58 -19.86
CA PRO A 115 -16.63 15.74 -20.80
C PRO A 115 -15.11 15.94 -20.73
N ALA A 116 -14.65 17.18 -20.60
CA ALA A 116 -13.22 17.48 -20.51
C ALA A 116 -12.58 16.92 -19.23
N LEU A 117 -13.28 17.02 -18.08
CA LEU A 117 -12.83 16.40 -16.82
C LEU A 117 -12.76 14.88 -16.92
N LYS A 118 -13.75 14.24 -17.57
CA LYS A 118 -13.73 12.78 -17.81
C LYS A 118 -12.55 12.34 -18.67
N LEU A 119 -12.25 13.07 -19.75
CA LEU A 119 -11.07 12.78 -20.58
C LEU A 119 -9.78 12.95 -19.76
N ALA A 120 -9.65 14.04 -19.01
CA ALA A 120 -8.49 14.26 -18.15
C ALA A 120 -8.32 13.16 -17.08
N ALA A 121 -9.42 12.70 -16.47
CA ALA A 121 -9.41 11.62 -15.50
C ALA A 121 -8.95 10.29 -16.11
N ARG A 122 -9.35 10.01 -17.36
CA ARG A 122 -8.90 8.81 -18.09
C ARG A 122 -7.42 8.87 -18.45
N LEU A 123 -6.90 10.05 -18.79
CA LEU A 123 -5.45 10.26 -18.98
C LEU A 123 -4.66 10.11 -17.68
N ALA A 124 -5.17 10.68 -16.58
CA ALA A 124 -4.56 10.52 -15.26
C ALA A 124 -4.51 9.04 -14.84
N HIS A 125 -5.55 8.27 -15.12
CA HIS A 125 -5.57 6.83 -14.84
C HIS A 125 -4.58 6.04 -15.71
N ALA A 126 -4.46 6.37 -17.00
CA ALA A 126 -3.61 5.64 -17.94
C ALA A 126 -2.12 6.00 -17.83
N CYS A 127 -1.80 7.25 -17.51
CA CYS A 127 -0.45 7.82 -17.61
C CYS A 127 0.06 8.47 -16.31
N GLY A 128 -0.71 8.47 -15.22
CA GLY A 128 -0.36 9.18 -14.00
C GLY A 128 -0.12 10.68 -14.26
N SER A 129 1.00 11.20 -13.77
CA SER A 129 1.44 12.59 -13.97
C SER A 129 2.10 12.83 -15.33
N ASP A 130 2.46 11.79 -16.08
CA ASP A 130 3.42 11.89 -17.19
C ASP A 130 2.89 12.64 -18.42
N TRP A 131 1.55 12.76 -18.53
CA TRP A 131 0.91 13.57 -19.57
C TRP A 131 0.88 15.07 -19.25
N ILE A 132 1.23 15.47 -18.03
CA ILE A 132 1.34 16.87 -17.62
C ILE A 132 2.74 17.38 -18.01
N PRO A 133 2.85 18.51 -18.74
CA PRO A 133 4.15 19.01 -19.18
C PRO A 133 4.99 19.47 -17.97
N VAL A 134 6.29 19.19 -18.02
CA VAL A 134 7.21 19.65 -16.98
C VAL A 134 7.33 21.18 -17.02
N GLY A 135 7.47 21.80 -15.84
CA GLY A 135 7.70 23.23 -15.67
C GLY A 135 6.47 24.03 -15.24
N ASN A 136 6.59 25.36 -15.28
CA ASN A 136 5.62 26.26 -14.66
C ASN A 136 4.23 26.22 -15.32
N SER A 137 4.15 25.97 -16.64
CA SER A 137 2.89 25.86 -17.36
C SER A 137 2.10 24.62 -16.95
N GLY A 138 2.76 23.45 -16.90
CA GLY A 138 2.09 22.21 -16.46
C GLY A 138 1.76 22.20 -14.99
N SER A 139 2.61 22.79 -14.15
CA SER A 139 2.31 22.97 -12.72
C SER A 139 1.03 23.79 -12.49
N LYS A 140 0.85 24.89 -13.24
CA LYS A 140 -0.39 25.69 -13.22
C LYS A 140 -1.58 24.92 -13.77
N PHE A 141 -1.37 24.16 -14.84
CA PHE A 141 -2.43 23.36 -15.45
C PHE A 141 -2.92 22.24 -14.52
N LEU A 142 -2.00 21.51 -13.87
CA LEU A 142 -2.34 20.50 -12.87
C LEU A 142 -3.10 21.13 -11.69
N ALA A 143 -2.61 22.26 -11.17
CA ALA A 143 -3.30 22.94 -10.08
C ALA A 143 -4.72 23.41 -10.46
N LEU A 144 -4.90 23.93 -11.68
CA LEU A 144 -6.22 24.28 -12.22
C LEU A 144 -7.12 23.04 -12.34
N LEU A 145 -6.60 21.94 -12.89
CA LEU A 145 -7.32 20.69 -13.10
C LEU A 145 -7.84 20.11 -11.78
N VAL A 146 -6.98 19.99 -10.78
CA VAL A 146 -7.34 19.49 -9.44
C VAL A 146 -8.35 20.42 -8.76
N ASN A 147 -8.15 21.73 -8.87
CA ASN A 147 -9.09 22.72 -8.32
C ASN A 147 -10.50 22.58 -8.96
N LEU A 148 -10.58 22.48 -10.29
CA LEU A 148 -11.85 22.28 -10.99
C LEU A 148 -12.54 20.97 -10.57
N ALA A 149 -11.77 19.89 -10.38
CA ALA A 149 -12.30 18.63 -9.88
C ALA A 149 -12.87 18.78 -8.45
N CYS A 150 -12.15 19.45 -7.56
CA CYS A 150 -12.61 19.70 -6.19
C CYS A 150 -13.89 20.54 -6.15
N VAL A 151 -13.98 21.58 -6.97
CA VAL A 151 -15.19 22.41 -7.09
C VAL A 151 -16.37 21.57 -7.56
N GLU A 152 -16.19 20.71 -8.57
CA GLU A 152 -17.27 19.87 -9.07
C GLU A 152 -17.75 18.84 -8.06
N VAL A 153 -16.84 18.22 -7.31
CA VAL A 153 -17.18 17.28 -6.21
C VAL A 153 -18.04 17.98 -5.17
N ARG A 154 -17.66 19.19 -4.76
CA ARG A 154 -18.41 19.95 -3.76
C ARG A 154 -19.79 20.35 -4.27
N LEU A 155 -19.87 20.91 -5.47
CA LEU A 155 -21.14 21.27 -6.08
C LEU A 155 -22.08 20.06 -6.15
N ALA A 156 -21.57 18.90 -6.57
CA ALA A 156 -22.38 17.70 -6.72
C ALA A 156 -22.83 17.08 -5.39
N LEU A 157 -22.03 17.18 -4.32
CA LEU A 157 -22.31 16.52 -3.04
C LEU A 157 -22.95 17.45 -1.98
N GLU A 158 -22.77 18.75 -2.09
CA GLU A 158 -23.35 19.74 -1.17
C GLU A 158 -24.73 20.24 -1.65
N GLU A 159 -25.05 20.15 -2.94
CA GLU A 159 -26.36 20.55 -3.47
C GLU A 159 -27.47 19.57 -3.06
N THR A 160 -28.43 20.05 -2.25
CA THR A 160 -29.57 19.25 -1.82
C THR A 160 -30.66 19.18 -2.89
N GLY A 161 -31.16 17.97 -3.19
CA GLY A 161 -32.32 17.74 -4.04
C GLY A 161 -32.04 17.51 -5.54
N THR A 162 -30.77 17.56 -5.97
CA THR A 162 -30.35 17.19 -7.33
C THR A 162 -29.76 15.77 -7.32
N GLU A 163 -30.03 14.98 -8.36
CA GLU A 163 -29.34 13.70 -8.54
C GLU A 163 -27.85 13.91 -8.77
N VAL A 164 -27.02 13.22 -7.99
CA VAL A 164 -25.56 13.28 -8.11
C VAL A 164 -25.15 12.68 -9.45
N LYS A 165 -24.36 13.42 -10.23
CA LYS A 165 -23.74 12.91 -11.46
C LYS A 165 -22.53 12.04 -11.12
N GLU A 166 -22.81 10.83 -10.64
CA GLU A 166 -21.81 9.90 -10.07
C GLU A 166 -20.62 9.65 -11.01
N ASP A 167 -20.88 9.57 -12.31
CA ASP A 167 -19.86 9.36 -13.35
C ASP A 167 -18.89 10.54 -13.47
N VAL A 168 -19.37 11.78 -13.31
CA VAL A 168 -18.53 12.98 -13.29
C VAL A 168 -17.75 13.07 -11.98
N VAL A 169 -18.42 12.83 -10.84
CA VAL A 169 -17.78 12.92 -9.53
C VAL A 169 -16.68 11.86 -9.39
N THR A 170 -16.92 10.64 -9.89
CA THR A 170 -15.90 9.59 -9.92
C THR A 170 -14.69 9.95 -10.78
N ALA A 171 -14.91 10.61 -11.93
CA ALA A 171 -13.81 11.15 -12.72
C ALA A 171 -13.04 12.25 -11.97
N CYS A 172 -13.74 13.11 -11.23
CA CYS A 172 -13.11 14.12 -10.38
C CYS A 172 -12.31 13.51 -9.23
N TYR A 173 -12.77 12.41 -8.63
CA TYR A 173 -11.99 11.68 -7.63
C TYR A 173 -10.65 11.19 -8.20
N ALA A 174 -10.62 10.63 -9.41
CA ALA A 174 -9.35 10.22 -10.03
C ALA A 174 -8.38 11.39 -10.24
N LEU A 175 -8.90 12.58 -10.57
CA LEU A 175 -8.08 13.79 -10.68
C LEU A 175 -7.58 14.29 -9.31
N MET A 176 -8.39 14.15 -8.26
CA MET A 176 -7.98 14.43 -6.90
C MET A 176 -6.90 13.45 -6.42
N GLU A 177 -7.01 12.16 -6.74
CA GLU A 177 -5.96 11.16 -6.44
C GLU A 177 -4.63 11.55 -7.08
N LEU A 178 -4.62 11.98 -8.34
CA LEU A 178 -3.42 12.52 -9.00
C LEU A 178 -2.87 13.75 -8.25
N GLY A 179 -3.75 14.63 -7.77
CA GLY A 179 -3.37 15.79 -6.96
C GLY A 179 -2.73 15.41 -5.62
N ILE A 180 -3.28 14.40 -4.93
CA ILE A 180 -2.73 13.86 -3.69
C ILE A 180 -1.34 13.28 -3.94
N GLN A 181 -1.20 12.43 -4.96
CA GLN A 181 0.09 11.81 -5.34
C GLN A 181 1.17 12.85 -5.66
N GLU A 182 0.85 13.89 -6.42
CA GLU A 182 1.83 14.93 -6.76
C GLU A 182 2.16 15.86 -5.57
N CYS A 183 1.24 16.02 -4.61
CA CYS A 183 1.54 16.73 -3.37
C CYS A 183 2.54 15.96 -2.50
N THR A 184 2.45 14.63 -2.44
CA THR A 184 3.29 13.78 -1.58
C THR A 184 4.61 13.40 -2.24
N ARG A 185 4.71 13.51 -3.56
CA ARG A 185 5.93 13.22 -4.31
C ARG A 185 7.12 14.08 -3.85
N CYS A 186 8.18 13.42 -3.40
CA CYS A 186 9.42 14.06 -2.94
C CYS A 186 10.36 14.41 -4.11
N GLU A 187 10.50 13.52 -5.08
CA GLU A 187 11.42 13.69 -6.23
C GLU A 187 10.67 14.06 -7.50
N GLN A 188 11.18 15.06 -8.22
CA GLN A 188 10.65 15.48 -9.53
C GLN A 188 9.16 15.91 -9.51
N SER A 189 8.63 16.33 -8.36
CA SER A 189 7.28 16.88 -8.23
C SER A 189 7.01 18.01 -9.23
N LEU A 190 5.86 17.94 -9.91
CA LEU A 190 5.40 19.00 -10.82
C LEU A 190 4.95 20.26 -10.05
N LEU A 191 4.58 20.10 -8.79
CA LEU A 191 4.06 21.16 -7.93
C LEU A 191 5.16 21.78 -7.07
N LYS A 192 5.15 23.12 -6.96
CA LYS A 192 5.95 23.85 -5.97
C LYS A 192 5.23 23.90 -4.63
N GLU A 193 5.98 24.11 -3.55
CA GLU A 193 5.45 24.13 -2.18
C GLU A 193 4.21 25.03 -1.99
N PRO A 194 4.17 26.29 -2.50
CA PRO A 194 2.97 27.12 -2.35
C PRO A 194 1.73 26.54 -3.05
N GLN A 195 1.93 25.83 -4.16
CA GLN A 195 0.84 25.17 -4.90
C GLN A 195 0.38 23.91 -4.17
N LYS A 196 1.31 23.15 -3.58
CA LYS A 196 0.97 21.99 -2.74
C LYS A 196 0.08 22.42 -1.57
N VAL A 197 0.49 23.44 -0.82
CA VAL A 197 -0.30 23.99 0.30
C VAL A 197 -1.69 24.46 -0.16
N GLN A 198 -1.76 25.18 -1.28
CA GLN A 198 -3.04 25.63 -1.84
C GLN A 198 -3.94 24.46 -2.23
N LEU A 199 -3.41 23.44 -2.92
CA LEU A 199 -4.19 22.30 -3.36
C LEU A 199 -4.66 21.45 -2.19
N VAL A 200 -3.82 21.21 -1.18
CA VAL A 200 -4.22 20.52 0.05
C VAL A 200 -5.39 21.23 0.72
N SER A 201 -5.38 22.56 0.79
CA SER A 201 -6.51 23.33 1.34
C SER A 201 -7.80 23.13 0.55
N ILE A 202 -7.74 23.10 -0.78
CA ILE A 202 -8.92 22.94 -1.64
C ILE A 202 -9.43 21.50 -1.61
N MET A 203 -8.53 20.51 -1.66
CA MET A 203 -8.87 19.09 -1.56
C MET A 203 -9.50 18.77 -0.20
N LYS A 204 -9.02 19.37 0.88
CA LYS A 204 -9.64 19.27 2.20
C LYS A 204 -11.11 19.65 2.20
N GLU A 205 -11.49 20.76 1.53
CA GLU A 205 -12.90 21.17 1.43
C GLU A 205 -13.72 20.14 0.65
N ALA A 206 -13.18 19.61 -0.46
CA ALA A 206 -13.84 18.57 -1.24
C ALA A 206 -13.99 17.25 -0.45
N ILE A 207 -12.97 16.82 0.29
CA ILE A 207 -13.04 15.66 1.17
C ILE A 207 -14.05 15.88 2.30
N GLY A 208 -14.18 17.10 2.82
CA GLY A 208 -15.24 17.47 3.76
C GLY A 208 -16.64 17.17 3.19
N ALA A 209 -16.90 17.51 1.92
CA ALA A 209 -18.14 17.17 1.23
C ALA A 209 -18.31 15.66 1.04
N VAL A 210 -17.23 14.92 0.73
CA VAL A 210 -17.26 13.45 0.64
C VAL A 210 -17.62 12.81 2.00
N ILE A 211 -17.03 13.28 3.10
CA ILE A 211 -17.37 12.80 4.45
C ILE A 211 -18.84 13.08 4.76
N HIS A 212 -19.33 14.28 4.45
CA HIS A 212 -20.72 14.65 4.67
C HIS A 212 -21.68 13.74 3.89
N TYR A 213 -21.37 13.45 2.63
CA TYR A 213 -22.13 12.50 1.81
C TYR A 213 -22.14 11.10 2.44
N LEU A 214 -20.97 10.56 2.79
CA LEU A 214 -20.85 9.21 3.36
C LEU A 214 -21.61 9.05 4.69
N LEU A 215 -21.67 10.10 5.51
CA LEU A 215 -22.47 10.13 6.75
C LEU A 215 -23.98 10.00 6.49
N GLN A 216 -24.46 10.33 5.29
CA GLN A 216 -25.87 10.24 4.91
C GLN A 216 -26.23 8.94 4.19
N VAL A 217 -25.24 8.11 3.84
CA VAL A 217 -25.47 6.85 3.10
C VAL A 217 -26.23 5.87 3.99
N GLY A 218 -27.49 5.61 3.60
CA GLY A 218 -28.32 4.58 4.21
C GLY A 218 -27.87 3.16 3.87
N PRO A 219 -28.28 2.13 4.63
CA PRO A 219 -27.84 0.74 4.45
C PRO A 219 -28.14 0.18 3.05
N GLU A 220 -29.23 0.61 2.40
CA GLU A 220 -29.62 0.14 1.08
C GLU A 220 -28.66 0.57 -0.03
N LYS A 221 -28.04 1.76 0.12
CA LYS A 221 -27.15 2.37 -0.87
C LYS A 221 -25.68 1.99 -0.69
N GLN A 222 -25.32 1.34 0.42
CA GLN A 222 -23.91 1.01 0.71
C GLN A 222 -23.27 0.16 -0.40
N LYS A 223 -24.05 -0.63 -1.12
CA LYS A 223 -23.56 -1.49 -2.19
C LYS A 223 -23.34 -0.77 -3.52
N GLU A 224 -23.69 0.51 -3.62
CA GLU A 224 -23.53 1.27 -4.85
C GLU A 224 -22.03 1.51 -5.14
N PRO A 225 -21.58 1.30 -6.40
CA PRO A 225 -20.18 1.54 -6.79
C PRO A 225 -19.69 2.95 -6.45
N PHE A 226 -20.60 3.92 -6.44
CA PHE A 226 -20.29 5.30 -6.10
C PHE A 226 -19.85 5.46 -4.63
N VAL A 227 -20.48 4.74 -3.69
CA VAL A 227 -20.04 4.73 -2.28
C VAL A 227 -18.64 4.15 -2.16
N PHE A 228 -18.33 3.09 -2.91
CA PHE A 228 -16.98 2.53 -2.94
C PHE A 228 -15.96 3.53 -3.49
N ALA A 229 -16.30 4.25 -4.56
CA ALA A 229 -15.45 5.30 -5.12
C ALA A 229 -15.22 6.46 -4.12
N SER A 230 -16.25 6.86 -3.37
CA SER A 230 -16.16 7.87 -2.30
C SER A 230 -15.29 7.39 -1.12
N VAL A 231 -15.41 6.13 -0.72
CA VAL A 231 -14.54 5.54 0.32
C VAL A 231 -13.09 5.45 -0.17
N ARG A 232 -12.87 5.14 -1.45
CA ARG A 232 -11.54 5.07 -2.06
C ARG A 232 -10.79 6.40 -2.01
N ILE A 233 -11.40 7.48 -2.51
CA ILE A 233 -10.77 8.81 -2.48
C ILE A 233 -10.52 9.29 -1.05
N LEU A 234 -11.42 8.95 -0.12
CA LEU A 234 -11.21 9.23 1.30
C LEU A 234 -10.04 8.42 1.86
N GLY A 235 -9.93 7.13 1.51
CA GLY A 235 -8.80 6.28 1.89
C GLY A 235 -7.46 6.85 1.40
N ALA A 236 -7.40 7.30 0.14
CA ALA A 236 -6.24 7.97 -0.43
C ALA A 236 -5.90 9.27 0.32
N TRP A 237 -6.90 10.06 0.73
CA TRP A 237 -6.68 11.24 1.56
C TRP A 237 -6.13 10.90 2.95
N LEU A 238 -6.75 9.94 3.64
CA LEU A 238 -6.36 9.55 5.00
C LEU A 238 -4.97 8.89 5.05
N ALA A 239 -4.51 8.31 3.94
CA ALA A 239 -3.16 7.76 3.81
C ALA A 239 -2.08 8.86 3.89
N GLU A 240 -2.39 10.09 3.47
CA GLU A 240 -1.39 11.13 3.25
C GLU A 240 -1.59 12.36 4.16
N GLU A 241 -2.84 12.68 4.53
CA GLU A 241 -3.18 13.86 5.32
C GLU A 241 -3.93 13.48 6.61
N THR A 242 -3.24 13.63 7.73
CA THR A 242 -3.68 13.15 9.06
C THR A 242 -3.99 14.28 10.04
N SER A 243 -3.72 15.54 9.67
CA SER A 243 -3.89 16.70 10.56
C SER A 243 -5.25 17.37 10.42
N SER A 244 -5.87 17.25 9.25
CA SER A 244 -7.13 17.91 8.90
C SER A 244 -8.37 17.04 9.16
N LEU A 245 -9.54 17.68 9.32
CA LEU A 245 -10.86 17.03 9.41
C LEU A 245 -11.00 15.98 10.54
N ARG A 246 -10.18 16.08 11.59
CA ARG A 246 -10.13 15.05 12.66
C ARG A 246 -11.48 14.76 13.29
N LYS A 247 -12.32 15.78 13.50
CA LYS A 247 -13.64 15.61 14.13
C LYS A 247 -14.59 14.87 13.18
N GLU A 248 -14.58 15.27 11.92
CA GLU A 248 -15.40 14.73 10.85
C GLU A 248 -15.01 13.27 10.55
N VAL A 249 -13.71 12.98 10.51
CA VAL A 249 -13.17 11.62 10.37
C VAL A 249 -13.61 10.75 11.55
N CYS A 250 -13.44 11.22 12.80
CA CYS A 250 -13.91 10.48 13.98
C CYS A 250 -15.41 10.18 13.95
N GLN A 251 -16.23 11.12 13.47
CA GLN A 251 -17.68 10.90 13.31
C GLN A 251 -17.99 9.84 12.25
N LEU A 252 -17.20 9.77 11.18
CA LEU A 252 -17.38 8.84 10.07
C LEU A 252 -16.81 7.44 10.34
N LEU A 253 -15.81 7.29 11.21
CA LEU A 253 -15.13 6.00 11.46
C LEU A 253 -16.08 4.82 11.76
N PRO A 254 -17.14 4.94 12.57
CA PRO A 254 -18.09 3.84 12.78
C PRO A 254 -18.79 3.39 11.50
N PHE A 255 -19.04 4.29 10.55
CA PHE A 255 -19.55 3.92 9.24
C PHE A 255 -18.47 3.15 8.46
N LEU A 256 -17.22 3.64 8.39
CA LEU A 256 -16.15 2.99 7.62
C LEU A 256 -15.84 1.57 8.11
N VAL A 257 -15.79 1.34 9.43
CA VAL A 257 -15.53 0.01 9.99
C VAL A 257 -16.67 -0.95 9.63
N ARG A 258 -17.93 -0.51 9.79
CA ARG A 258 -19.10 -1.33 9.44
C ARG A 258 -19.17 -1.59 7.94
N TYR A 259 -18.91 -0.59 7.12
CA TYR A 259 -18.87 -0.70 5.66
C TYR A 259 -17.84 -1.73 5.20
N ALA A 260 -16.60 -1.59 5.68
CA ALA A 260 -15.51 -2.51 5.34
C ALA A 260 -15.80 -3.93 5.82
N LYS A 261 -16.39 -4.07 7.02
CA LYS A 261 -16.81 -5.36 7.56
C LYS A 261 -17.88 -6.03 6.70
N THR A 262 -18.94 -5.32 6.32
CA THR A 262 -20.02 -5.87 5.49
C THR A 262 -19.48 -6.36 4.15
N LEU A 263 -18.64 -5.55 3.47
CA LEU A 263 -18.05 -5.96 2.19
C LEU A 263 -17.11 -7.15 2.32
N TYR A 264 -16.38 -7.25 3.44
CA TYR A 264 -15.48 -8.35 3.74
C TYR A 264 -16.26 -9.67 3.99
N GLU A 265 -17.26 -9.65 4.86
CA GLU A 265 -18.05 -10.83 5.23
C GLU A 265 -18.84 -11.37 4.01
N GLU A 266 -19.42 -10.50 3.20
CA GLU A 266 -20.10 -10.92 1.98
C GLU A 266 -19.10 -11.56 0.98
N ALA A 267 -17.85 -11.07 0.90
CA ALA A 267 -16.84 -11.61 -0.02
C ALA A 267 -16.43 -13.02 0.37
N GLU A 268 -16.31 -13.25 1.68
CA GLU A 268 -16.05 -14.56 2.27
C GLU A 268 -17.18 -15.55 1.91
N GLU A 269 -18.44 -15.17 2.13
CA GLU A 269 -19.61 -15.99 1.78
C GLU A 269 -19.67 -16.33 0.28
N ALA A 270 -19.36 -15.37 -0.59
CA ALA A 270 -19.35 -15.59 -2.04
C ALA A 270 -18.21 -16.51 -2.50
N ASN A 271 -17.04 -16.41 -1.86
CA ASN A 271 -15.92 -17.31 -2.13
C ASN A 271 -16.23 -18.74 -1.69
N ASP A 272 -16.84 -18.92 -0.52
CA ASP A 272 -17.25 -20.23 -0.01
C ASP A 272 -18.28 -20.90 -0.94
N LEU A 273 -19.28 -20.14 -1.40
CA LEU A 273 -20.25 -20.61 -2.38
C LEU A 273 -19.59 -20.97 -3.71
N SER A 274 -18.65 -20.15 -4.18
CA SER A 274 -17.92 -20.39 -5.43
C SER A 274 -17.05 -21.64 -5.35
N GLN A 275 -16.38 -21.88 -4.22
CA GLN A 275 -15.60 -23.10 -3.97
C GLN A 275 -16.50 -24.34 -3.89
N GLN A 276 -17.66 -24.24 -3.23
CA GLN A 276 -18.66 -25.32 -3.18
C GLN A 276 -19.22 -25.65 -4.57
N VAL A 277 -19.51 -24.64 -5.39
CA VAL A 277 -19.99 -24.81 -6.77
C VAL A 277 -18.89 -25.36 -7.68
N ALA A 278 -17.63 -24.91 -7.54
CA ALA A 278 -16.50 -25.46 -8.28
C ALA A 278 -16.24 -26.94 -7.95
N THR A 279 -16.51 -27.35 -6.72
CA THR A 279 -16.44 -28.76 -6.30
C THR A 279 -17.55 -29.62 -6.94
N LEU A 280 -18.63 -29.00 -7.42
CA LEU A 280 -19.81 -29.66 -7.99
C LEU A 280 -19.94 -29.53 -9.52
N ALA A 281 -19.16 -28.66 -10.20
CA ALA A 281 -19.34 -28.34 -11.62
C ALA A 281 -18.12 -28.74 -12.50
N ILE A 282 -18.37 -29.52 -13.57
CA ILE A 282 -17.39 -29.89 -14.63
C ILE A 282 -17.40 -28.84 -15.78
N SER A 283 -17.68 -27.57 -15.52
CA SER A 283 -17.73 -26.59 -16.62
C SER A 283 -17.38 -25.17 -16.15
N PRO A 284 -16.59 -24.41 -16.93
CA PRO A 284 -16.16 -23.06 -16.55
C PRO A 284 -17.31 -22.07 -16.78
N THR A 285 -17.98 -21.68 -15.70
CA THR A 285 -18.95 -20.58 -15.71
C THR A 285 -18.23 -19.24 -15.79
N ALA A 286 -18.77 -18.35 -16.63
CA ALA A 286 -18.31 -16.98 -16.84
C ALA A 286 -18.16 -16.20 -15.50
N PRO A 287 -17.21 -15.26 -15.40
CA PRO A 287 -17.06 -14.46 -14.19
C PRO A 287 -18.35 -13.67 -13.96
N GLY A 288 -18.96 -13.89 -12.79
CA GLY A 288 -20.07 -13.09 -12.29
C GLY A 288 -19.67 -11.62 -12.08
N PRO A 289 -20.60 -10.78 -11.61
CA PRO A 289 -20.34 -9.36 -11.41
C PRO A 289 -19.10 -9.18 -10.52
N THR A 290 -18.13 -8.41 -11.00
CA THR A 290 -16.93 -8.01 -10.27
C THR A 290 -17.35 -7.43 -8.93
N TRP A 291 -17.01 -8.18 -7.87
CA TRP A 291 -17.23 -7.84 -6.48
C TRP A 291 -16.92 -6.35 -6.19
N PRO A 292 -17.71 -5.62 -5.38
CA PRO A 292 -17.31 -4.29 -4.94
C PRO A 292 -15.99 -4.46 -4.18
N GLY A 293 -14.94 -3.76 -4.62
CA GLY A 293 -13.55 -4.11 -4.30
C GLY A 293 -13.21 -4.22 -2.81
N ASP A 294 -11.98 -4.65 -2.53
CA ASP A 294 -11.42 -4.75 -1.19
C ASP A 294 -11.30 -3.38 -0.51
N ALA A 295 -12.35 -2.97 0.22
CA ALA A 295 -12.42 -1.69 0.91
C ALA A 295 -11.45 -1.62 2.10
N LEU A 296 -11.13 -2.75 2.73
CA LEU A 296 -10.16 -2.79 3.81
C LEU A 296 -8.79 -2.35 3.30
N ARG A 297 -8.34 -2.91 2.16
CA ARG A 297 -7.07 -2.53 1.53
C ARG A 297 -6.95 -1.02 1.28
N LEU A 298 -8.05 -0.36 0.90
CA LEU A 298 -8.07 1.09 0.67
C LEU A 298 -7.97 1.92 1.96
N LEU A 299 -8.45 1.36 3.08
CA LEU A 299 -8.49 2.03 4.37
C LEU A 299 -7.25 1.75 5.24
N LEU A 300 -6.52 0.67 4.97
CA LEU A 300 -5.36 0.24 5.76
C LEU A 300 -4.33 1.36 6.02
N PRO A 301 -3.86 2.12 5.00
CA PRO A 301 -2.88 3.18 5.25
C PRO A 301 -3.42 4.26 6.19
N GLY A 302 -4.66 4.72 5.97
CA GLY A 302 -5.30 5.68 6.85
C GLY A 302 -5.49 5.15 8.28
N TRP A 303 -5.88 3.88 8.44
CA TRP A 303 -6.02 3.26 9.75
C TRP A 303 -4.68 3.09 10.47
N CYS A 304 -3.58 2.88 9.73
CA CYS A 304 -2.23 2.88 10.29
C CYS A 304 -1.95 4.20 11.02
N HIS A 305 -2.21 5.34 10.39
CA HIS A 305 -2.03 6.64 11.05
C HIS A 305 -3.01 6.87 12.21
N LEU A 306 -4.29 6.57 12.00
CA LEU A 306 -5.33 6.82 13.00
C LEU A 306 -5.15 5.99 14.28
N THR A 307 -4.53 4.81 14.20
CA THR A 307 -4.27 3.97 15.38
C THR A 307 -3.20 4.56 16.31
N VAL A 308 -2.39 5.51 15.85
CA VAL A 308 -1.43 6.23 16.71
C VAL A 308 -2.15 7.26 17.60
N GLU A 309 -3.25 7.86 17.12
CA GLU A 309 -4.01 8.89 17.84
C GLU A 309 -5.06 8.30 18.80
N ASP A 310 -5.16 8.85 20.01
CA ASP A 310 -6.06 8.33 21.07
C ASP A 310 -7.54 8.25 20.64
N GLY A 311 -8.10 9.36 20.13
CA GLY A 311 -9.53 9.45 19.79
C GLY A 311 -9.95 8.48 18.67
N PRO A 312 -9.34 8.53 17.48
CA PRO A 312 -9.63 7.58 16.40
C PRO A 312 -9.37 6.12 16.80
N ARG A 313 -8.28 5.83 17.53
CA ARG A 313 -7.98 4.47 18.00
C ARG A 313 -9.08 3.91 18.90
N GLU A 314 -9.57 4.70 19.86
CA GLU A 314 -10.66 4.26 20.74
C GLU A 314 -11.92 3.89 19.95
N ILE A 315 -12.25 4.66 18.93
CA ILE A 315 -13.39 4.38 18.04
C ILE A 315 -13.14 3.09 17.24
N LEU A 316 -11.98 2.93 16.61
CA LEU A 316 -11.62 1.72 15.87
C LEU A 316 -11.71 0.46 16.75
N ILE A 317 -11.19 0.53 17.98
CA ILE A 317 -11.27 -0.59 18.94
C ILE A 317 -12.73 -0.88 19.30
N LYS A 318 -13.51 0.16 19.64
CA LYS A 318 -14.92 0.02 20.03
C LYS A 318 -15.77 -0.61 18.93
N GLU A 319 -15.52 -0.26 17.67
CA GLU A 319 -16.24 -0.75 16.50
C GLU A 319 -15.76 -2.13 16.02
N GLY A 320 -14.74 -2.72 16.68
CA GLY A 320 -14.27 -4.07 16.38
C GLY A 320 -13.29 -4.18 15.21
N ALA A 321 -12.67 -3.07 14.80
CA ALA A 321 -11.66 -3.07 13.74
C ALA A 321 -10.47 -4.02 14.03
N PRO A 322 -9.94 -4.15 15.26
CA PRO A 322 -8.82 -5.06 15.53
C PRO A 322 -9.13 -6.53 15.20
N SER A 323 -10.33 -7.01 15.55
CA SER A 323 -10.73 -8.39 15.28
C SER A 323 -10.98 -8.61 13.78
N LEU A 324 -11.54 -7.63 13.08
CA LEU A 324 -11.69 -7.64 11.62
C LEU A 324 -10.32 -7.68 10.92
N LEU A 325 -9.38 -6.84 11.33
CA LEU A 325 -8.02 -6.81 10.80
C LEU A 325 -7.28 -8.12 11.05
N CYS A 326 -7.47 -8.78 12.20
CA CYS A 326 -6.89 -10.10 12.43
C CYS A 326 -7.43 -11.12 11.42
N LYS A 327 -8.74 -11.18 11.19
CA LYS A 327 -9.33 -12.08 10.19
C LYS A 327 -8.79 -11.79 8.79
N TYR A 328 -8.81 -10.52 8.39
CA TYR A 328 -8.30 -10.07 7.10
C TYR A 328 -6.82 -10.43 6.93
N PHE A 329 -5.97 -10.17 7.93
CA PHE A 329 -4.56 -10.54 7.91
C PHE A 329 -4.37 -12.05 7.71
N LEU A 330 -5.10 -12.89 8.44
CA LEU A 330 -5.01 -14.35 8.33
C LEU A 330 -5.41 -14.84 6.94
N GLN A 331 -6.50 -14.30 6.36
CA GLN A 331 -6.93 -14.65 5.01
C GLN A 331 -5.92 -14.21 3.94
N GLN A 332 -5.40 -12.98 4.03
CA GLN A 332 -4.33 -12.52 3.14
C GLN A 332 -3.05 -13.35 3.32
N TRP A 333 -2.79 -13.82 4.54
CA TRP A 333 -1.66 -14.69 4.85
C TRP A 333 -1.81 -16.08 4.21
N GLU A 334 -3.00 -16.63 4.12
CA GLU A 334 -3.24 -17.93 3.48
C GLU A 334 -2.84 -17.94 2.01
N LEU A 335 -2.97 -16.81 1.31
CA LEU A 335 -2.49 -16.62 -0.07
C LEU A 335 -0.97 -16.77 -0.21
N THR A 336 -0.24 -16.73 0.90
CA THR A 336 1.22 -16.95 0.95
C THR A 336 1.62 -18.43 1.13
N SER A 337 0.65 -19.33 1.38
CA SER A 337 0.91 -20.74 1.70
C SER A 337 1.35 -21.57 0.49
N PRO A 338 2.19 -22.62 0.69
CA PRO A 338 2.66 -23.48 -0.39
C PRO A 338 1.49 -24.21 -1.06
N GLY A 339 1.20 -23.86 -2.31
CA GLY A 339 0.04 -24.34 -3.08
C GLY A 339 -0.47 -23.30 -4.09
N HIS A 340 -0.21 -22.02 -3.84
CA HIS A 340 -0.28 -20.94 -4.82
C HIS A 340 1.11 -20.70 -5.41
N ASP A 341 1.25 -20.26 -6.66
CA ASP A 341 2.55 -19.96 -7.28
C ASP A 341 3.31 -18.92 -6.42
N THR A 342 4.23 -19.40 -5.59
CA THR A 342 4.93 -18.61 -4.56
C THR A 342 6.05 -17.75 -5.13
N SER A 343 6.31 -17.82 -6.44
CA SER A 343 7.40 -17.10 -7.10
C SER A 343 7.23 -15.58 -7.06
N VAL A 344 5.99 -15.07 -6.94
CA VAL A 344 5.69 -13.64 -6.79
C VAL A 344 4.41 -13.48 -5.98
N LEU A 345 4.51 -12.98 -4.73
CA LEU A 345 3.31 -12.47 -4.06
C LEU A 345 2.86 -11.22 -4.83
N PRO A 346 1.57 -10.97 -5.09
CA PRO A 346 1.17 -9.67 -5.62
C PRO A 346 1.64 -8.57 -4.64
N ASP A 347 2.38 -7.57 -5.13
CA ASP A 347 2.94 -6.49 -4.30
C ASP A 347 1.87 -5.85 -3.39
N SER A 348 0.63 -5.76 -3.89
CA SER A 348 -0.51 -5.23 -3.14
C SER A 348 -0.86 -6.03 -1.88
N VAL A 349 -0.68 -7.36 -1.90
CA VAL A 349 -0.95 -8.24 -0.74
C VAL A 349 0.17 -8.08 0.28
N GLU A 350 1.44 -8.04 -0.18
CA GLU A 350 2.57 -7.88 0.72
C GLU A 350 2.54 -6.54 1.43
N ILE A 351 2.31 -5.45 0.68
CA ILE A 351 2.13 -4.11 1.24
C ILE A 351 0.97 -4.11 2.25
N GLY A 352 -0.16 -4.73 1.93
CA GLY A 352 -1.30 -4.85 2.85
C GLY A 352 -0.93 -5.56 4.16
N LEU A 353 -0.22 -6.69 4.09
CA LEU A 353 0.27 -7.41 5.27
C LEU A 353 1.26 -6.58 6.09
N GLN A 354 2.18 -5.87 5.44
CA GLN A 354 3.10 -4.94 6.10
C GLN A 354 2.32 -3.83 6.81
N THR A 355 1.35 -3.18 6.16
CA THR A 355 0.52 -2.14 6.79
C THR A 355 -0.29 -2.68 7.97
N CYS A 356 -0.86 -3.89 7.87
CA CYS A 356 -1.50 -4.56 9.00
C CYS A 356 -0.53 -4.76 10.18
N CYS A 357 0.71 -5.20 9.92
CA CYS A 357 1.73 -5.32 10.96
C CYS A 357 1.98 -3.98 11.67
N HIS A 358 2.08 -2.87 10.93
CA HIS A 358 2.24 -1.53 11.52
C HIS A 358 1.03 -1.12 12.37
N ILE A 359 -0.21 -1.39 11.91
CA ILE A 359 -1.42 -1.16 12.73
C ILE A 359 -1.35 -1.98 14.04
N PHE A 360 -0.99 -3.26 13.95
CA PHE A 360 -0.87 -4.09 15.15
C PHE A 360 0.26 -3.63 16.08
N LEU A 361 1.39 -3.17 15.54
CA LEU A 361 2.47 -2.57 16.32
C LEU A 361 1.98 -1.35 17.13
N ASN A 362 1.22 -0.47 16.49
CA ASN A 362 0.59 0.66 17.18
C ASN A 362 -0.31 0.18 18.32
N LEU A 363 -1.17 -0.83 18.08
CA LEU A 363 -2.07 -1.38 19.09
C LEU A 363 -1.32 -2.09 20.23
N VAL A 364 -0.21 -2.77 19.95
CA VAL A 364 0.61 -3.44 20.95
C VAL A 364 1.22 -2.45 21.93
N VAL A 365 1.66 -1.28 21.42
CA VAL A 365 2.22 -0.20 22.25
C VAL A 365 1.13 0.57 22.98
N THR A 366 0.06 0.96 22.28
CA THR A 366 -0.94 1.92 22.78
C THR A 366 -2.14 1.28 23.49
N ALA A 367 -2.43 0.00 23.22
CA ALA A 367 -3.56 -0.73 23.79
C ALA A 367 -3.17 -2.14 24.28
N PRO A 368 -2.14 -2.31 25.12
CA PRO A 368 -1.64 -3.63 25.52
C PRO A 368 -2.69 -4.50 26.25
N GLY A 369 -3.66 -3.88 26.92
CA GLY A 369 -4.77 -4.57 27.57
C GLY A 369 -5.70 -5.28 26.56
N LEU A 370 -5.86 -4.73 25.37
CA LEU A 370 -6.63 -5.37 24.27
C LEU A 370 -5.93 -6.65 23.83
N ILE A 371 -4.62 -6.57 23.56
CA ILE A 371 -3.81 -7.70 23.09
C ILE A 371 -3.86 -8.88 24.06
N LYS A 372 -3.82 -8.61 25.36
CA LYS A 372 -3.86 -9.65 26.41
C LYS A 372 -5.22 -10.32 26.58
N ARG A 373 -6.31 -9.63 26.21
CA ARG A 373 -7.68 -10.06 26.50
C ARG A 373 -8.33 -10.76 25.31
N ASP A 374 -8.12 -10.24 24.11
CA ASP A 374 -8.86 -10.70 22.92
C ASP A 374 -8.18 -11.92 22.27
N ALA A 375 -8.96 -12.96 22.01
CA ALA A 375 -8.47 -14.23 21.50
C ALA A 375 -7.92 -14.13 20.07
N CYS A 376 -8.36 -13.15 19.29
CA CYS A 376 -7.87 -12.94 17.92
C CYS A 376 -6.35 -12.71 17.88
N PHE A 377 -5.78 -12.03 18.87
CA PHE A 377 -4.34 -11.81 18.98
C PHE A 377 -3.56 -13.07 19.34
N THR A 378 -4.21 -14.07 19.95
CA THR A 378 -3.59 -15.38 20.15
C THR A 378 -3.49 -16.13 18.82
N SER A 379 -4.52 -16.09 17.99
CA SER A 379 -4.49 -16.66 16.63
C SER A 379 -3.47 -15.95 15.73
N LEU A 380 -3.41 -14.62 15.81
CA LEU A 380 -2.37 -13.83 15.14
C LEU A 380 -0.98 -14.27 15.59
N MET A 381 -0.73 -14.34 16.90
CA MET A 381 0.58 -14.76 17.44
C MET A 381 0.98 -16.16 16.96
N ASN A 382 0.03 -17.12 16.95
CA ASN A 382 0.29 -18.47 16.44
C ASN A 382 0.73 -18.45 14.97
N THR A 383 0.06 -17.64 14.15
CA THR A 383 0.40 -17.48 12.73
C THR A 383 1.79 -16.86 12.57
N LEU A 384 2.10 -15.77 13.28
CA LEU A 384 3.43 -15.15 13.24
C LEU A 384 4.53 -16.16 13.63
N MET A 385 4.27 -17.00 14.65
CA MET A 385 5.22 -18.02 15.09
C MET A 385 5.50 -19.10 14.05
N THR A 386 4.47 -19.54 13.32
CA THR A 386 4.64 -20.54 12.26
C THR A 386 5.23 -19.94 10.98
N SER A 387 5.01 -18.66 10.73
CA SER A 387 5.35 -18.00 9.48
C SER A 387 6.78 -17.48 9.40
N LEU A 388 7.29 -16.89 10.50
CA LEU A 388 8.62 -16.27 10.48
C LEU A 388 9.75 -17.22 10.03
N PRO A 389 9.81 -18.49 10.49
CA PRO A 389 10.89 -19.40 10.10
C PRO A 389 11.01 -19.62 8.58
N SER A 390 9.88 -19.67 7.86
CA SER A 390 9.90 -19.78 6.40
C SER A 390 10.21 -18.45 5.73
N LEU A 391 9.69 -17.33 6.25
CA LEU A 391 9.87 -16.00 5.64
C LEU A 391 11.32 -15.56 5.61
N VAL A 392 12.05 -15.74 6.72
CA VAL A 392 13.44 -15.28 6.84
C VAL A 392 14.36 -16.01 5.85
N GLN A 393 13.97 -17.19 5.37
CA GLN A 393 14.72 -17.96 4.37
C GLN A 393 14.37 -17.60 2.93
N GLN A 394 13.35 -16.76 2.69
CA GLN A 394 12.89 -16.39 1.36
C GLN A 394 13.56 -15.09 0.89
N PRO A 395 14.33 -15.13 -0.22
CA PRO A 395 14.95 -13.93 -0.76
C PRO A 395 13.88 -12.94 -1.23
N GLY A 396 14.13 -11.65 -1.01
CA GLY A 396 13.22 -10.55 -1.39
C GLY A 396 12.09 -10.26 -0.41
N ARG A 397 11.89 -11.06 0.66
CA ARG A 397 10.81 -10.86 1.64
C ARG A 397 11.29 -10.40 3.02
N LEU A 398 12.50 -9.87 3.09
CA LEU A 398 13.15 -9.51 4.34
C LEU A 398 12.41 -8.37 5.07
N LEU A 399 11.78 -7.44 4.35
CA LEU A 399 10.99 -6.37 4.96
C LEU A 399 9.70 -6.91 5.64
N LEU A 400 8.98 -7.83 4.98
CA LEU A 400 7.84 -8.50 5.61
C LEU A 400 8.30 -9.36 6.81
N ALA A 401 9.44 -10.05 6.69
CA ALA A 401 10.02 -10.81 7.80
C ALA A 401 10.36 -9.91 9.00
N ALA A 402 10.92 -8.72 8.77
CA ALA A 402 11.17 -7.73 9.81
C ALA A 402 9.88 -7.29 10.52
N ASN A 403 8.82 -7.00 9.75
CA ASN A 403 7.50 -6.65 10.29
C ASN A 403 6.94 -7.77 11.19
N VAL A 404 6.95 -9.02 10.70
CA VAL A 404 6.46 -10.20 11.43
C VAL A 404 7.29 -10.48 12.68
N ALA A 405 8.62 -10.40 12.58
CA ALA A 405 9.54 -10.61 13.70
C ALA A 405 9.31 -9.57 14.80
N THR A 406 9.30 -8.29 14.45
CA THR A 406 9.17 -7.20 15.42
C THR A 406 7.79 -7.21 16.08
N LEU A 407 6.71 -7.42 15.32
CA LEU A 407 5.36 -7.58 15.87
C LEU A 407 5.29 -8.77 16.83
N GLY A 408 5.75 -9.95 16.38
CA GLY A 408 5.71 -11.16 17.20
C GLY A 408 6.53 -11.05 18.49
N LEU A 409 7.70 -10.41 18.45
CA LEU A 409 8.53 -10.18 19.64
C LEU A 409 7.84 -9.23 20.64
N LEU A 410 7.23 -8.14 20.17
CA LEU A 410 6.50 -7.22 21.04
C LEU A 410 5.25 -7.87 21.64
N MET A 411 4.50 -8.63 20.84
CA MET A 411 3.36 -9.41 21.32
C MET A 411 3.79 -10.47 22.34
N ALA A 412 4.92 -11.14 22.12
CA ALA A 412 5.43 -12.16 23.04
C ALA A 412 5.69 -11.63 24.45
N ARG A 413 6.09 -10.34 24.58
CA ARG A 413 6.24 -9.70 25.89
C ARG A 413 4.91 -9.58 26.63
N LEU A 414 3.83 -9.24 25.90
CA LEU A 414 2.50 -9.08 26.48
C LEU A 414 1.82 -10.42 26.76
N LEU A 415 2.07 -11.41 25.91
CA LEU A 415 1.48 -12.74 25.94
C LEU A 415 2.38 -13.78 26.60
N SER A 416 3.43 -13.37 27.32
CA SER A 416 4.48 -14.26 27.82
C SER A 416 3.96 -15.41 28.67
N THR A 417 2.84 -15.24 29.39
CA THR A 417 2.19 -16.29 30.19
C THR A 417 1.38 -17.30 29.37
N SER A 418 1.19 -17.06 28.06
CA SER A 418 0.48 -17.96 27.17
C SER A 418 1.23 -19.29 27.01
N PRO A 419 0.56 -20.45 27.13
CA PRO A 419 1.17 -21.76 26.95
C PRO A 419 1.91 -21.91 25.61
N ALA A 420 1.43 -21.23 24.55
CA ALA A 420 2.04 -21.29 23.22
C ALA A 420 3.49 -20.76 23.21
N LEU A 421 3.83 -19.84 24.11
CA LEU A 421 5.15 -19.22 24.23
C LEU A 421 6.05 -19.89 25.27
N GLN A 422 5.58 -20.91 25.98
CA GLN A 422 6.33 -21.63 27.01
C GLN A 422 7.23 -22.72 26.41
N GLY A 423 8.00 -22.37 25.38
CA GLY A 423 9.06 -23.22 24.81
C GLY A 423 8.55 -24.35 23.94
N THR A 424 7.41 -24.16 23.27
CA THR A 424 6.87 -25.07 22.26
C THR A 424 7.78 -25.13 21.02
N PRO A 425 7.65 -26.13 20.14
CA PRO A 425 8.39 -26.16 18.89
C PRO A 425 8.18 -24.90 18.04
N ALA A 426 6.94 -24.40 17.97
CA ALA A 426 6.59 -23.19 17.24
C ALA A 426 7.27 -21.94 17.84
N SER A 427 7.20 -21.74 19.17
CA SER A 427 7.85 -20.59 19.80
C SER A 427 9.38 -20.67 19.67
N ARG A 428 9.98 -21.85 19.79
CA ARG A 428 11.42 -22.03 19.57
C ARG A 428 11.82 -21.74 18.14
N GLY A 429 11.04 -22.18 17.16
CA GLY A 429 11.25 -21.88 15.75
C GLY A 429 11.18 -20.39 15.46
N PHE A 430 10.14 -19.71 15.97
CA PHE A 430 9.98 -18.26 15.85
C PHE A 430 11.19 -17.50 16.41
N PHE A 431 11.58 -17.76 17.66
CA PHE A 431 12.69 -17.04 18.28
C PHE A 431 14.04 -17.38 17.62
N ALA A 432 14.24 -18.60 17.11
CA ALA A 432 15.43 -18.93 16.32
C ALA A 432 15.47 -18.12 15.01
N ALA A 433 14.35 -18.00 14.31
CA ALA A 433 14.24 -17.20 13.09
C ALA A 433 14.42 -15.70 13.37
N ALA A 434 13.86 -15.19 14.48
CA ALA A 434 14.05 -13.82 14.92
C ALA A 434 15.53 -13.53 15.26
N ILE A 435 16.22 -14.45 15.94
CA ILE A 435 17.66 -14.34 16.20
C ILE A 435 18.42 -14.25 14.88
N LEU A 436 18.12 -15.14 13.92
CA LEU A 436 18.79 -15.16 12.62
C LEU A 436 18.58 -13.84 11.86
N PHE A 437 17.35 -13.33 11.83
CA PHE A 437 17.03 -12.01 11.27
C PHE A 437 17.79 -10.87 11.97
N LEU A 438 17.86 -10.87 13.29
CA LEU A 438 18.53 -9.80 14.03
C LEU A 438 20.06 -9.87 13.90
N SER A 439 20.63 -11.07 13.85
CA SER A 439 22.08 -11.30 13.85
C SER A 439 22.74 -11.08 12.49
N GLN A 440 22.01 -11.23 11.38
CA GLN A 440 22.57 -11.18 10.03
C GLN A 440 22.62 -9.78 9.39
N SER A 441 22.15 -8.74 10.07
CA SER A 441 22.06 -7.40 9.49
C SER A 441 23.41 -6.76 9.18
N HIS A 442 24.47 -7.13 9.90
CA HIS A 442 25.79 -6.52 9.77
C HIS A 442 26.91 -7.56 9.70
N VAL A 443 27.97 -7.22 8.96
CA VAL A 443 29.19 -8.02 8.80
C VAL A 443 30.44 -7.16 8.91
N ALA A 444 31.59 -7.79 9.21
CA ALA A 444 32.89 -7.13 9.16
C ALA A 444 33.41 -7.09 7.72
N ARG A 445 33.76 -5.90 7.23
CA ARG A 445 34.41 -5.72 5.92
C ARG A 445 35.83 -5.20 6.11
N ALA A 446 36.80 -5.95 5.60
CA ALA A 446 38.20 -5.53 5.64
C ALA A 446 38.39 -4.25 4.81
N THR A 447 39.11 -3.27 5.38
CA THR A 447 39.49 -2.04 4.70
C THR A 447 40.93 -2.14 4.22
N PRO A 448 41.23 -1.81 2.95
CA PRO A 448 42.60 -1.83 2.45
C PRO A 448 43.50 -0.91 3.28
N GLY A 449 44.55 -1.46 3.89
CA GLY A 449 45.54 -0.70 4.65
C GLY A 449 45.24 -0.47 6.14
N SER A 450 44.22 -1.13 6.71
CA SER A 450 43.94 -1.15 8.15
C SER A 450 43.95 -2.58 8.68
N ASP A 451 44.50 -2.79 9.88
CA ASP A 451 44.49 -4.10 10.55
C ASP A 451 43.10 -4.44 11.13
N GLN A 452 42.22 -3.45 11.29
CA GLN A 452 40.85 -3.64 11.77
C GLN A 452 39.83 -3.44 10.65
N ALA A 453 38.85 -4.34 10.59
CA ALA A 453 37.71 -4.22 9.70
C ALA A 453 36.74 -3.11 10.17
N VAL A 454 35.79 -2.76 9.31
CA VAL A 454 34.68 -1.86 9.64
C VAL A 454 33.37 -2.62 9.63
N LEU A 455 32.45 -2.25 10.53
CA LEU A 455 31.10 -2.79 10.54
C LEU A 455 30.31 -2.19 9.37
N VAL A 456 29.74 -3.05 8.53
CA VAL A 456 28.90 -2.65 7.40
C VAL A 456 27.63 -3.49 7.37
N LEU A 457 26.63 -3.04 6.62
CA LEU A 457 25.45 -3.84 6.32
C LEU A 457 25.83 -5.08 5.52
N SER A 458 25.12 -6.18 5.76
CA SER A 458 25.23 -7.35 4.90
C SER A 458 24.55 -7.08 3.54
N PRO A 459 24.97 -7.77 2.46
CA PRO A 459 24.43 -7.51 1.11
C PRO A 459 22.91 -7.62 1.02
N ASP A 460 22.30 -8.53 1.78
CA ASP A 460 20.86 -8.75 1.78
C ASP A 460 20.07 -7.59 2.42
N TYR A 461 20.73 -6.77 3.24
CA TYR A 461 20.13 -5.65 3.96
C TYR A 461 20.45 -4.29 3.32
N GLU A 462 21.55 -4.17 2.57
CA GLU A 462 22.04 -2.88 2.00
C GLU A 462 20.95 -2.13 1.22
N GLY A 463 20.16 -2.83 0.39
CA GLY A 463 19.16 -2.20 -0.48
C GLY A 463 17.85 -1.77 0.20
N ILE A 464 17.55 -2.29 1.40
CA ILE A 464 16.27 -2.07 2.09
C ILE A 464 16.42 -1.52 3.51
N TRP A 465 17.64 -1.23 3.94
CA TRP A 465 17.92 -0.85 5.32
C TRP A 465 17.18 0.42 5.76
N ALA A 466 16.99 1.38 4.86
CA ALA A 466 16.28 2.62 5.16
C ALA A 466 14.85 2.36 5.68
N ASP A 467 14.15 1.40 5.07
CA ASP A 467 12.77 1.03 5.43
C ASP A 467 12.73 0.03 6.62
N LEU A 468 13.85 -0.64 6.89
CA LEU A 468 13.92 -1.75 7.85
C LEU A 468 14.54 -1.35 9.20
N GLN A 469 15.41 -0.34 9.25
CA GLN A 469 16.26 -0.04 10.41
C GLN A 469 15.47 0.17 11.71
N GLU A 470 14.34 0.88 11.65
CA GLU A 470 13.52 1.15 12.83
C GLU A 470 12.89 -0.14 13.37
N LEU A 471 12.43 -1.02 12.49
CA LEU A 471 11.91 -2.34 12.85
C LEU A 471 13.02 -3.21 13.46
N TRP A 472 14.26 -3.13 12.96
CA TRP A 472 15.39 -3.86 13.52
C TRP A 472 15.73 -3.40 14.94
N PHE A 473 15.82 -2.09 15.19
CA PHE A 473 16.07 -1.55 16.54
C PHE A 473 14.94 -1.92 17.51
N LEU A 474 13.69 -1.77 17.08
CA LEU A 474 12.54 -2.16 17.89
C LEU A 474 12.52 -3.67 18.14
N GLY A 475 12.93 -4.49 17.16
CA GLY A 475 13.11 -5.93 17.29
C GLY A 475 14.19 -6.31 18.30
N MET A 476 15.36 -5.67 18.27
CA MET A 476 16.44 -5.85 19.25
C MET A 476 15.95 -5.54 20.67
N GLN A 477 15.25 -4.42 20.86
CA GLN A 477 14.67 -4.04 22.15
C GLN A 477 13.61 -5.04 22.60
N ALA A 478 12.73 -5.47 21.69
CA ALA A 478 11.65 -6.41 22.00
C ALA A 478 12.18 -7.79 22.37
N PHE A 479 13.18 -8.30 21.65
CA PHE A 479 13.89 -9.53 21.98
C PHE A 479 14.52 -9.45 23.37
N THR A 480 15.27 -8.37 23.63
CA THR A 480 15.89 -8.11 24.94
C THR A 480 14.84 -8.15 26.06
N GLY A 481 13.69 -7.51 25.85
CA GLY A 481 12.57 -7.53 26.79
C GLY A 481 11.86 -8.89 26.96
N CYS A 482 12.04 -9.84 26.03
CA CYS A 482 11.51 -11.20 26.14
C CYS A 482 12.39 -12.10 27.02
N VAL A 483 13.71 -11.86 27.06
CA VAL A 483 14.68 -12.69 27.78
C VAL A 483 14.30 -12.94 29.25
N PRO A 484 14.00 -11.93 30.08
CA PRO A 484 13.60 -12.17 31.47
C PRO A 484 12.22 -12.81 31.62
N LEU A 485 11.37 -12.74 30.60
CA LEU A 485 10.00 -13.25 30.63
C LEU A 485 9.90 -14.73 30.21
N LEU A 486 10.89 -15.21 29.45
CA LEU A 486 10.90 -16.55 28.86
C LEU A 486 12.17 -17.30 29.28
N PRO A 487 12.14 -18.09 30.38
CA PRO A 487 13.35 -18.72 30.94
C PRO A 487 14.12 -19.63 29.97
N TRP A 488 13.44 -20.19 28.97
CA TRP A 488 14.04 -21.06 27.95
C TRP A 488 14.77 -20.28 26.84
N LEU A 489 14.58 -18.95 26.74
CA LEU A 489 15.07 -18.14 25.64
C LEU A 489 16.58 -17.91 25.71
N ALA A 490 17.14 -17.57 26.88
CA ALA A 490 18.58 -17.38 27.02
C ALA A 490 19.39 -18.65 26.68
N PRO A 491 19.02 -19.86 27.17
CA PRO A 491 19.63 -21.11 26.68
C PRO A 491 19.46 -21.36 25.17
N ALA A 492 18.38 -20.88 24.54
CA ALA A 492 18.19 -21.01 23.10
C ALA A 492 19.12 -20.08 22.32
N ALA A 493 19.25 -18.81 22.74
CA ALA A 493 20.18 -17.85 22.15
C ALA A 493 21.65 -18.30 22.30
N LEU A 494 22.00 -18.93 23.42
CA LEU A 494 23.34 -19.50 23.58
C LEU A 494 23.62 -20.61 22.56
N ARG A 495 22.64 -21.48 22.30
CA ARG A 495 22.75 -22.59 21.34
C ARG A 495 22.83 -22.12 19.90
N SER A 496 22.23 -20.97 19.56
CA SER A 496 22.38 -20.35 18.24
C SER A 496 23.73 -19.67 18.04
N ARG A 497 24.60 -19.65 19.06
CA ARG A 497 25.91 -18.98 19.08
C ARG A 497 25.87 -17.47 18.87
N TRP A 498 24.68 -16.87 18.85
CA TRP A 498 24.52 -15.44 18.58
C TRP A 498 25.34 -14.53 19.52
N PRO A 499 25.31 -14.69 20.86
CA PRO A 499 26.11 -13.81 21.71
C PRO A 499 27.62 -13.97 21.49
N GLN A 500 28.10 -15.17 21.17
CA GLN A 500 29.51 -15.41 20.86
C GLN A 500 29.91 -14.80 19.52
N GLU A 501 29.11 -15.00 18.49
CA GLU A 501 29.35 -14.46 17.14
C GLU A 501 29.27 -12.93 17.13
N LEU A 502 28.36 -12.35 17.92
CA LEU A 502 28.27 -10.90 18.09
C LEU A 502 29.52 -10.33 18.76
N LEU A 503 30.02 -10.95 19.83
CA LEU A 503 31.28 -10.53 20.46
C LEU A 503 32.47 -10.67 19.51
N GLN A 504 32.54 -11.77 18.75
CA GLN A 504 33.58 -11.97 17.75
C GLN A 504 33.52 -10.91 16.64
N LEU A 505 32.33 -10.57 16.15
CA LEU A 505 32.13 -9.50 15.18
C LEU A 505 32.63 -8.18 15.72
N LEU A 506 32.22 -7.80 16.93
CA LEU A 506 32.64 -6.57 17.60
C LEU A 506 34.16 -6.53 17.84
N ALA A 507 34.78 -7.64 18.23
CA ALA A 507 36.22 -7.72 18.42
C ALA A 507 37.01 -7.55 17.12
N SER A 508 36.42 -7.90 15.97
CA SER A 508 37.06 -7.81 14.65
C SER A 508 36.96 -6.43 13.99
N VAL A 509 36.10 -5.55 14.49
CA VAL A 509 35.82 -4.23 13.88
C VAL A 509 36.28 -3.07 14.76
N SER A 510 36.66 -1.97 14.11
CA SER A 510 37.02 -0.74 14.83
C SER A 510 35.80 -0.14 15.56
N PRO A 511 35.90 0.28 16.84
CA PRO A 511 34.80 0.92 17.57
C PRO A 511 34.23 2.16 16.89
N ASN A 512 35.07 2.91 16.18
CA ASN A 512 34.65 4.11 15.46
C ASN A 512 33.73 3.80 14.28
N SER A 513 33.69 2.54 13.82
CA SER A 513 32.79 2.11 12.75
C SER A 513 31.39 1.71 13.26
N VAL A 514 31.22 1.54 14.57
CA VAL A 514 29.95 1.10 15.17
C VAL A 514 29.21 2.32 15.71
N LYS A 515 27.99 2.57 15.21
CA LYS A 515 27.18 3.70 15.67
C LYS A 515 26.77 3.54 17.15
N PRO A 516 26.65 4.63 17.94
CA PRO A 516 26.28 4.55 19.36
C PRO A 516 24.96 3.83 19.65
N GLU A 517 23.96 4.04 18.80
CA GLU A 517 22.65 3.36 18.84
C GLU A 517 22.77 1.84 18.67
N MET A 518 23.68 1.38 17.79
CA MET A 518 23.96 -0.05 17.60
C MET A 518 24.68 -0.64 18.81
N VAL A 519 25.66 0.09 19.37
CA VAL A 519 26.34 -0.30 20.61
C VAL A 519 25.32 -0.49 21.74
N ALA A 520 24.37 0.44 21.88
CA ALA A 520 23.32 0.33 22.89
C ALA A 520 22.42 -0.90 22.67
N ALA A 521 22.01 -1.18 21.43
CA ALA A 521 21.20 -2.34 21.08
C ALA A 521 21.93 -3.67 21.37
N TYR A 522 23.18 -3.79 20.93
CA TYR A 522 24.02 -4.98 21.17
C TYR A 522 24.31 -5.20 22.65
N GLN A 523 24.67 -4.13 23.37
CA GLN A 523 24.88 -4.19 24.82
C GLN A 523 23.61 -4.68 25.54
N GLY A 524 22.43 -4.16 25.18
CA GLY A 524 21.17 -4.55 25.81
C GLY A 524 20.92 -6.06 25.73
N VAL A 525 21.08 -6.64 24.54
CA VAL A 525 20.91 -8.09 24.34
C VAL A 525 21.94 -8.90 25.14
N LEU A 526 23.23 -8.55 25.05
CA LEU A 526 24.30 -9.29 25.72
C LEU A 526 24.14 -9.26 27.25
N VAL A 527 23.82 -8.09 27.82
CA VAL A 527 23.59 -7.90 29.25
C VAL A 527 22.44 -8.77 29.74
N GLU A 528 21.28 -8.71 29.08
CA GLU A 528 20.12 -9.47 29.54
C GLU A 528 20.30 -10.97 29.38
N LEU A 529 20.99 -11.43 28.33
CA LEU A 529 21.36 -12.85 28.20
C LEU A 529 22.31 -13.31 29.31
N ALA A 530 23.33 -12.50 29.66
CA ALA A 530 24.29 -12.80 30.72
C ALA A 530 23.66 -12.78 32.13
N ARG A 531 22.63 -11.94 32.34
CA ARG A 531 21.84 -11.90 33.58
C ARG A 531 20.91 -13.09 33.70
N ALA A 532 20.19 -13.42 32.63
CA ALA A 532 19.18 -14.46 32.65
C ALA A 532 19.77 -15.89 32.67
N ASN A 533 21.01 -16.08 32.23
CA ASN A 533 21.63 -17.40 32.21
C ASN A 533 23.14 -17.37 32.49
N ARG A 534 23.56 -18.11 33.53
CA ARG A 534 24.97 -18.22 33.93
C ARG A 534 25.88 -18.79 32.83
N LEU A 535 25.42 -19.78 32.07
CA LEU A 535 26.20 -20.34 30.96
C LEU A 535 26.40 -19.33 29.83
N CYS A 536 25.43 -18.43 29.58
CA CYS A 536 25.62 -17.31 28.66
C CYS A 536 26.74 -16.40 29.15
N ARG A 537 26.73 -16.02 30.43
CA ARG A 537 27.78 -15.19 31.03
C ARG A 537 29.16 -15.83 30.91
N GLU A 538 29.29 -17.10 31.26
CA GLU A 538 30.55 -17.85 31.16
C GLU A 538 31.03 -17.96 29.70
N ALA A 539 30.12 -18.21 28.75
CA ALA A 539 30.47 -18.25 27.33
C ALA A 539 30.94 -16.90 26.78
N MET A 540 30.35 -15.79 27.23
CA MET A 540 30.79 -14.44 26.86
C MET A 540 32.16 -14.11 27.46
N ARG A 541 32.42 -14.49 28.71
CA ARG A 541 33.76 -14.35 29.33
C ARG A 541 34.83 -15.10 28.54
N LEU A 542 34.54 -16.33 28.12
CA LEU A 542 35.45 -17.14 27.31
C LEU A 542 35.76 -16.51 25.94
N GLN A 543 34.88 -15.65 25.43
CA GLN A 543 35.05 -14.93 24.15
C GLN A 543 35.58 -13.50 24.34
N ALA A 544 36.41 -13.27 25.37
CA ALA A 544 36.97 -11.95 25.68
C ALA A 544 35.91 -10.83 25.76
N GLY A 545 34.72 -11.18 26.29
CA GLY A 545 33.58 -10.26 26.34
C GLY A 545 33.84 -9.00 27.18
N GLU A 546 34.63 -9.10 28.26
CA GLU A 546 35.01 -7.94 29.09
C GLU A 546 35.89 -6.95 28.31
N GLU A 547 36.90 -7.43 27.60
CA GLU A 547 37.78 -6.60 26.75
C GLU A 547 36.99 -5.95 25.60
N THR A 548 36.15 -6.73 24.93
CA THR A 548 35.28 -6.24 23.85
C THR A 548 34.31 -5.18 24.36
N ALA A 549 33.71 -5.39 25.53
CA ALA A 549 32.81 -4.43 26.17
C ALA A 549 33.54 -3.11 26.48
N SER A 550 34.74 -3.18 27.06
CA SER A 550 35.56 -2.00 27.36
C SER A 550 35.93 -1.24 26.08
N HIS A 551 36.36 -1.95 25.03
CA HIS A 551 36.77 -1.36 23.75
C HIS A 551 35.64 -0.60 23.05
N HIS A 552 34.40 -1.10 23.12
CA HIS A 552 33.20 -0.49 22.56
C HIS A 552 32.41 0.39 23.54
N ARG A 553 32.96 0.65 24.74
CA ARG A 553 32.34 1.47 25.80
C ARG A 553 30.99 0.94 26.29
N MET A 554 30.83 -0.38 26.31
CA MET A 554 29.67 -1.09 26.84
C MET A 554 29.78 -1.31 28.37
N ALA A 555 29.72 -0.22 29.14
CA ALA A 555 29.93 -0.25 30.60
C ALA A 555 29.00 -1.22 31.35
N ALA A 556 27.74 -1.38 30.91
CA ALA A 556 26.79 -2.28 31.58
C ALA A 556 27.14 -3.76 31.33
N LEU A 557 27.68 -4.08 30.16
CA LEU A 557 28.15 -5.43 29.85
C LEU A 557 29.44 -5.74 30.60
N GLU A 558 30.40 -4.82 30.62
CA GLU A 558 31.64 -4.94 31.37
C GLU A 558 31.34 -5.25 32.84
N GLN A 559 30.51 -4.44 33.49
CA GLN A 559 30.08 -4.68 34.87
C GLN A 559 29.40 -6.05 35.05
N CYS A 560 28.47 -6.41 34.17
CA CYS A 560 27.74 -7.68 34.27
C CYS A 560 28.65 -8.91 34.11
N LEU A 561 29.71 -8.79 33.31
CA LEU A 561 30.68 -9.86 33.09
C LEU A 561 31.75 -9.90 34.19
N SER A 562 32.05 -8.81 34.89
CA SER A 562 33.00 -8.81 36.01
C SER A 562 32.39 -9.31 37.34
N GLU A 563 31.06 -9.38 37.46
CA GLU A 563 30.37 -9.91 38.66
C GLU A 563 30.56 -11.43 38.84
N PRO A 564 31.10 -11.91 39.98
CA PRO A 564 31.56 -13.29 40.17
C PRO A 564 30.60 -14.38 39.68
#